data_AF-A0A351Z3X8-F1
#
_entry.id   AF-A0A351Z3X8-F1
#
_cell.length_a   1.000
_cell.length_b   1.000
_cell.length_c   1.000
_cell.angle_alpha   90.00
_cell.angle_beta   90.00
_cell.angle_gamma   90.00
#
_symmetry.space_group_name_H-M   'P 1'
#
loop_
_entity.id
_entity.type
_entity.pdbx_description
1 polymer ?
#
loop_
_entity_poly.entity_id
_entity_poly.type
_entity_poly.pdbx_seq_one_letter_code
_entity_poly.pdbx_strand_id
1 'polypeptide(L)'
;MSPEKLVIIDYCGTLSLEAPRFGRPENLLRALEQSGLAALGISTPETFWKNIVDPTWVKGSTTAIGYAQVMAERIASLCLAPDAPTSEIEAATSRFVAMYLAASRIDPHWQPILARLSEHPTVITVVATDHYAEATGKITGYLDSWGIPAWKIWRGEESSSPPESGETFAQLQKRIPDSQRSPRFFVANSADLRVWKENRRFWEILKSQLPLESVRRIFLIDDFGFNEAPGDSYGERAKVLARQAKTVANLRETFQAEVEVDPFALPGEDRGCEEADAGLIAETTARIEAFLERRS
;
A
#
# COMPACT_ATOMS: atom_id res chain seq x y z
N MET A 1 1.20 21.75 18.09
CA MET A 1 -0.25 21.81 17.85
C MET A 1 -0.75 20.39 17.64
N SER A 2 -1.95 20.06 18.14
CA SER A 2 -2.60 18.78 17.85
C SER A 2 -2.99 18.74 16.36
N PRO A 3 -2.91 17.58 15.69
CA PRO A 3 -3.31 17.48 14.30
C PRO A 3 -4.84 17.59 14.18
N GLU A 4 -5.29 18.41 13.24
CA GLU A 4 -6.71 18.67 12.96
C GLU A 4 -7.16 18.01 11.65
N LYS A 5 -6.19 17.64 10.81
CA LYS A 5 -6.39 17.06 9.49
C LYS A 5 -5.64 15.73 9.36
N LEU A 6 -6.25 14.81 8.65
CA LEU A 6 -5.66 13.53 8.27
C LEU A 6 -5.68 13.40 6.74
N VAL A 7 -4.51 13.17 6.14
CA VAL A 7 -4.40 12.82 4.73
C VAL A 7 -4.11 11.33 4.64
N ILE A 8 -4.93 10.60 3.89
CA ILE A 8 -4.79 9.17 3.67
C ILE A 8 -4.53 8.96 2.19
N ILE A 9 -3.46 8.26 1.85
CA ILE A 9 -3.06 8.02 0.46
C ILE A 9 -2.87 6.51 0.28
N ASP A 10 -3.48 5.92 -0.74
CA ASP A 10 -3.16 4.54 -1.11
C ASP A 10 -1.78 4.43 -1.77
N TYR A 11 -1.25 3.21 -1.79
CA TYR A 11 0.05 2.94 -2.38
C TYR A 11 -0.07 2.50 -3.85
N CYS A 12 -0.47 1.25 -4.10
CA CYS A 12 -0.61 0.72 -5.45
C CYS A 12 -1.71 1.46 -6.21
N GLY A 13 -1.46 1.79 -7.47
CA GLY A 13 -2.40 2.54 -8.29
C GLY A 13 -2.53 4.02 -7.95
N THR A 14 -1.97 4.49 -6.84
CA THR A 14 -2.01 5.92 -6.42
C THR A 14 -0.60 6.51 -6.32
N LEU A 15 0.14 6.18 -5.25
CA LEU A 15 1.54 6.57 -5.12
C LEU A 15 2.44 5.84 -6.12
N SER A 16 2.09 4.60 -6.48
CA SER A 16 2.81 3.80 -7.47
C SER A 16 1.90 3.39 -8.63
N LEU A 17 2.02 4.09 -9.75
CA LEU A 17 1.33 3.75 -11.00
C LEU A 17 1.93 2.54 -11.70
N GLU A 18 3.21 2.24 -11.45
CA GLU A 18 3.90 1.10 -12.02
C GLU A 18 3.47 -0.24 -11.39
N ALA A 19 2.97 -0.23 -10.15
CA ALA A 19 2.47 -1.44 -9.49
C ALA A 19 1.35 -2.14 -10.30
N PRO A 20 0.23 -1.50 -10.67
CA PRO A 20 -0.78 -2.12 -11.53
C PRO A 20 -0.29 -2.35 -12.96
N ARG A 21 0.67 -1.54 -13.46
CA ARG A 21 1.27 -1.74 -14.80
C ARG A 21 2.11 -3.00 -14.87
N PHE A 22 2.76 -3.40 -13.78
CA PHE A 22 3.48 -4.66 -13.69
C PHE A 22 2.56 -5.86 -13.94
N GLY A 23 1.31 -5.78 -13.49
CA GLY A 23 0.29 -6.80 -13.70
C GLY A 23 -0.27 -6.89 -15.13
N ARG A 24 0.06 -5.95 -16.03
CA ARG A 24 -0.37 -6.00 -17.43
C ARG A 24 0.21 -7.24 -18.14
N PRO A 25 -0.53 -7.88 -19.06
CA PRO A 25 -0.13 -9.18 -19.63
C PRO A 25 1.31 -9.23 -20.13
N GLU A 26 1.77 -8.23 -20.89
CA GLU A 26 3.11 -8.20 -21.47
C GLU A 26 4.22 -8.08 -20.41
N ASN A 27 4.01 -7.23 -19.40
CA ASN A 27 4.97 -7.01 -18.33
C ASN A 27 5.03 -8.22 -17.39
N LEU A 28 3.87 -8.78 -17.08
CA LEU A 28 3.75 -9.97 -16.24
C LEU A 28 4.42 -11.17 -16.91
N LEU A 29 4.15 -11.44 -18.19
CA LEU A 29 4.78 -12.54 -18.93
C LEU A 29 6.31 -12.41 -18.93
N ARG A 30 6.82 -11.21 -19.20
CA ARG A 30 8.27 -10.94 -19.15
C ARG A 30 8.84 -11.21 -17.76
N ALA A 31 8.16 -10.80 -16.70
CA ALA A 31 8.60 -11.04 -15.33
C ALA A 31 8.57 -12.53 -14.94
N LEU A 32 7.56 -13.28 -15.40
CA LEU A 32 7.47 -14.72 -15.19
C LEU A 32 8.62 -15.47 -15.89
N GLU A 33 8.99 -15.05 -17.10
CA GLU A 33 10.15 -15.59 -17.82
C GLU A 33 11.46 -15.26 -17.10
N GLN A 34 11.70 -13.98 -16.81
CA GLN A 34 12.96 -13.51 -16.22
C GLN A 34 13.20 -14.03 -14.79
N SER A 35 12.14 -14.23 -14.03
CA SER A 35 12.23 -14.81 -12.69
C SER A 35 12.46 -16.34 -12.71
N GLY A 36 12.14 -17.02 -13.81
CA GLY A 36 12.13 -18.47 -13.93
C GLY A 36 10.81 -19.13 -13.52
N LEU A 37 9.80 -18.37 -13.10
CA LEU A 37 8.47 -18.92 -12.78
C LEU A 37 7.78 -19.57 -13.99
N ALA A 38 8.06 -19.09 -15.20
CA ALA A 38 7.57 -19.70 -16.43
C ALA A 38 8.06 -21.15 -16.60
N ALA A 39 9.32 -21.43 -16.25
CA ALA A 39 9.89 -22.78 -16.27
C ALA A 39 9.27 -23.70 -15.19
N LEU A 40 8.70 -23.11 -14.15
CA LEU A 40 7.98 -23.81 -13.08
C LEU A 40 6.48 -23.99 -13.38
N GLY A 41 6.05 -23.75 -14.63
CA GLY A 41 4.68 -23.96 -15.08
C GLY A 41 3.74 -22.76 -14.91
N ILE A 42 4.25 -21.60 -14.49
CA ILE A 42 3.48 -20.35 -14.38
C ILE A 42 3.79 -19.47 -15.59
N SER A 43 3.28 -19.85 -16.76
CA SER A 43 3.61 -19.23 -18.04
C SER A 43 2.50 -18.33 -18.61
N THR A 44 1.38 -18.16 -17.90
CA THR A 44 0.25 -17.35 -18.38
C THR A 44 -0.27 -16.42 -17.27
N PRO A 45 -0.81 -15.24 -17.63
CA PRO A 45 -1.49 -14.36 -16.66
C PRO A 45 -2.64 -15.08 -15.95
N GLU A 46 -3.39 -15.93 -16.65
CA GLU A 46 -4.50 -16.67 -16.05
C GLU A 46 -4.02 -17.61 -14.94
N THR A 47 -2.99 -18.42 -15.19
CA THR A 47 -2.41 -19.30 -14.17
C THR A 47 -1.88 -18.48 -12.99
N PHE A 48 -1.19 -17.37 -13.27
CA PHE A 48 -0.65 -16.50 -12.23
C PHE A 48 -1.77 -15.93 -11.34
N TRP A 49 -2.77 -15.28 -11.90
CA TRP A 49 -3.83 -14.67 -11.10
C TRP A 49 -4.71 -15.71 -10.41
N LYS A 50 -5.29 -16.65 -11.17
CA LYS A 50 -6.30 -17.58 -10.62
C LYS A 50 -5.71 -18.67 -9.73
N ASN A 51 -4.51 -19.16 -10.05
CA ASN A 51 -3.96 -20.31 -9.33
C ASN A 51 -2.95 -19.92 -8.25
N ILE A 52 -2.32 -18.75 -8.39
CA ILE A 52 -1.28 -18.29 -7.47
C ILE A 52 -1.75 -17.12 -6.61
N VAL A 53 -2.11 -15.98 -7.20
CA VAL A 53 -2.42 -14.75 -6.44
C VAL A 53 -3.76 -14.84 -5.72
N ASP A 54 -4.87 -15.05 -6.42
CA ASP A 54 -6.22 -15.04 -5.82
C ASP A 54 -6.34 -16.00 -4.63
N PRO A 55 -5.83 -17.26 -4.70
CA PRO A 55 -5.96 -18.21 -3.59
C PRO A 55 -5.06 -17.87 -2.40
N THR A 56 -4.01 -17.06 -2.60
CA THR A 56 -3.04 -16.72 -1.54
C THR A 56 -3.19 -15.29 -1.04
N TRP A 57 -3.98 -14.46 -1.71
CA TRP A 57 -4.12 -13.03 -1.43
C TRP A 57 -4.44 -12.75 0.04
N VAL A 58 -5.48 -13.38 0.59
CA VAL A 58 -5.87 -13.22 2.01
C VAL A 58 -4.70 -13.55 2.93
N LYS A 59 -4.07 -14.72 2.74
CA LYS A 59 -2.98 -15.17 3.58
C LYS A 59 -1.77 -14.22 3.48
N GLY A 60 -1.39 -13.83 2.27
CA GLY A 60 -0.22 -12.98 2.05
C GLY A 60 -0.39 -11.53 2.48
N SER A 61 -1.60 -10.97 2.34
CA SER A 61 -1.88 -9.56 2.62
C SER A 61 -2.40 -9.29 4.04
N THR A 62 -2.65 -10.32 4.86
CA THR A 62 -3.09 -10.16 6.26
C THR A 62 -2.19 -10.86 7.28
N THR A 63 -1.02 -11.34 6.84
CA THR A 63 -0.04 -11.99 7.72
C THR A 63 1.38 -11.51 7.42
N ALA A 64 2.31 -11.80 8.33
CA ALA A 64 3.72 -11.50 8.16
C ALA A 64 4.45 -12.45 7.19
N ILE A 65 3.76 -13.42 6.58
CA ILE A 65 4.37 -14.43 5.69
C ILE A 65 4.91 -13.77 4.41
N GLY A 66 4.25 -12.72 3.92
CA GLY A 66 4.67 -12.00 2.72
C GLY A 66 4.37 -12.72 1.41
N TYR A 67 4.64 -12.05 0.30
CA TYR A 67 4.31 -12.49 -1.05
C TYR A 67 5.16 -13.67 -1.52
N ALA A 68 6.49 -13.59 -1.32
CA ALA A 68 7.42 -14.57 -1.88
C ALA A 68 7.18 -15.97 -1.29
N GLN A 69 6.91 -16.04 0.02
CA GLN A 69 6.67 -17.29 0.72
C GLN A 69 5.31 -17.88 0.38
N VAL A 70 4.20 -17.11 0.40
CA VAL A 70 2.89 -17.67 0.03
C VAL A 70 2.87 -18.14 -1.42
N MET A 71 3.61 -17.47 -2.30
CA MET A 71 3.78 -17.89 -3.69
C MET A 71 4.55 -19.21 -3.78
N ALA A 72 5.68 -19.34 -3.07
CA ALA A 72 6.50 -20.56 -3.10
C ALA A 72 5.74 -21.77 -2.56
N GLU A 73 5.07 -21.62 -1.42
CA GLU A 73 4.22 -22.66 -0.83
C GLU A 73 3.12 -23.08 -1.81
N ARG A 74 2.50 -22.11 -2.49
CA ARG A 74 1.44 -22.40 -3.46
C ARG A 74 1.95 -23.14 -4.68
N ILE A 75 3.08 -22.73 -5.26
CA ILE A 75 3.68 -23.39 -6.42
C ILE A 75 4.06 -24.84 -6.08
N ALA A 76 4.70 -25.05 -4.94
CA ALA A 76 5.04 -26.38 -4.46
C ALA A 76 3.78 -27.25 -4.28
N SER A 77 2.69 -26.69 -3.74
CA SER A 77 1.44 -27.43 -3.55
C SER A 77 0.73 -27.83 -4.84
N LEU A 78 0.92 -27.07 -5.93
CA LEU A 78 0.31 -27.36 -7.22
C LEU A 78 1.09 -28.42 -8.01
N CYS A 79 2.33 -28.71 -7.63
CA CYS A 79 3.18 -29.72 -8.26
C CYS A 79 3.29 -29.55 -9.79
N LEU A 80 3.32 -28.29 -10.27
CA LEU A 80 3.39 -27.97 -11.70
C LEU A 80 4.75 -28.33 -12.32
N ALA A 81 5.80 -28.38 -11.48
CA ALA A 81 7.14 -28.83 -11.83
C ALA A 81 7.62 -29.83 -10.77
N PRO A 82 7.25 -31.13 -10.87
CA PRO A 82 7.48 -32.12 -9.81
C PRO A 82 8.96 -32.40 -9.54
N ASP A 83 9.82 -32.18 -10.53
CA ASP A 83 11.26 -32.41 -10.43
C ASP A 83 12.03 -31.16 -9.93
N ALA A 84 11.36 -30.02 -9.80
CA ALA A 84 12.01 -28.78 -9.35
C ALA A 84 12.27 -28.84 -7.83
N PRO A 85 13.52 -28.63 -7.38
CA PRO A 85 13.82 -28.57 -5.95
C PRO A 85 13.14 -27.36 -5.30
N THR A 86 12.75 -27.48 -4.03
CA THR A 86 12.11 -26.40 -3.26
C THR A 86 12.91 -25.09 -3.31
N SER A 87 14.25 -25.17 -3.25
CA SER A 87 15.13 -24.00 -3.32
C SER A 87 15.07 -23.26 -4.65
N GLU A 88 14.77 -23.95 -5.76
CA GLU A 88 14.58 -23.31 -7.07
C GLU A 88 13.26 -22.54 -7.10
N ILE A 89 12.19 -23.11 -6.55
CA ILE A 89 10.89 -22.45 -6.40
C ILE A 89 11.06 -21.17 -5.56
N GLU A 90 11.66 -21.29 -4.37
CA GLU A 90 11.92 -20.15 -3.48
C GLU A 90 12.76 -19.06 -4.14
N ALA A 91 13.78 -19.44 -4.90
CA ALA A 91 14.63 -18.49 -5.61
C ALA A 91 13.87 -17.78 -6.74
N ALA A 92 13.04 -18.50 -7.49
CA ALA A 92 12.23 -17.93 -8.57
C ALA A 92 11.16 -16.95 -8.03
N THR A 93 10.45 -17.33 -6.96
CA THR A 93 9.47 -16.43 -6.34
C THR A 93 10.13 -15.21 -5.73
N SER A 94 11.29 -15.38 -5.07
CA SER A 94 12.04 -14.25 -4.51
C SER A 94 12.48 -13.26 -5.59
N ARG A 95 12.98 -13.75 -6.74
CA ARG A 95 13.33 -12.90 -7.89
C ARG A 95 12.09 -12.16 -8.42
N PHE A 96 10.98 -12.87 -8.63
CA PHE A 96 9.74 -12.26 -9.12
C PHE A 96 9.25 -11.14 -8.20
N VAL A 97 9.17 -11.41 -6.89
CA VAL A 97 8.72 -10.43 -5.90
C VAL A 97 9.70 -9.24 -5.81
N ALA A 98 11.00 -9.49 -5.90
CA ALA A 98 11.99 -8.42 -5.95
C ALA A 98 11.81 -7.52 -7.19
N MET A 99 11.51 -8.09 -8.36
CA MET A 99 11.20 -7.34 -9.58
C MET A 99 9.94 -6.51 -9.43
N TYR A 100 8.85 -7.12 -8.91
CA TYR A 100 7.59 -6.42 -8.66
C TYR A 100 7.80 -5.22 -7.71
N LEU A 101 8.42 -5.43 -6.55
CA LEU A 101 8.65 -4.38 -5.57
C LEU A 101 9.63 -3.29 -6.05
N ALA A 102 10.55 -3.62 -6.96
CA ALA A 102 11.43 -2.63 -7.58
C ALA A 102 10.68 -1.78 -8.63
N ALA A 103 9.73 -2.37 -9.35
CA ALA A 103 8.87 -1.67 -10.28
C ALA A 103 7.86 -0.77 -9.55
N SER A 104 7.32 -1.21 -8.41
CA SER A 104 6.32 -0.49 -7.60
C SER A 104 6.86 0.75 -6.86
N ARG A 105 7.82 1.48 -7.42
CA ARG A 105 8.33 2.73 -6.83
C ARG A 105 7.24 3.78 -6.69
N ILE A 106 7.38 4.66 -5.69
CA ILE A 106 6.57 5.88 -5.60
C ILE A 106 6.95 6.79 -6.78
N ASP A 107 5.95 7.31 -7.49
CA ASP A 107 6.18 8.24 -8.59
C ASP A 107 6.87 9.52 -8.09
N PRO A 108 8.00 9.95 -8.68
CA PRO A 108 8.74 11.13 -8.24
C PRO A 108 7.93 12.43 -8.24
N HIS A 109 6.87 12.55 -9.04
CA HIS A 109 6.01 13.73 -9.06
C HIS A 109 5.27 13.94 -7.73
N TRP A 110 5.13 12.90 -6.91
CA TRP A 110 4.58 13.03 -5.55
C TRP A 110 5.56 13.68 -4.56
N GLN A 111 6.87 13.63 -4.81
CA GLN A 111 7.88 14.04 -3.84
C GLN A 111 7.64 15.44 -3.23
N PRO A 112 7.35 16.50 -4.02
CA PRO A 112 7.18 17.84 -3.45
C PRO A 112 6.04 17.93 -2.43
N ILE A 113 4.88 17.33 -2.73
CA ILE A 113 3.72 17.40 -1.84
C ILE A 113 3.89 16.48 -0.63
N LEU A 114 4.51 15.31 -0.78
CA LEU A 114 4.79 14.42 0.35
C LEU A 114 5.79 15.06 1.33
N ALA A 115 6.81 15.75 0.82
CA ALA A 115 7.74 16.52 1.65
C ALA A 115 6.99 17.61 2.44
N ARG A 116 6.15 18.41 1.77
CA ARG A 116 5.32 19.44 2.41
C ARG A 116 4.38 18.86 3.48
N LEU A 117 3.76 17.72 3.21
CA LEU A 117 2.89 17.01 4.16
C LEU A 117 3.66 16.52 5.39
N SER A 118 4.90 16.07 5.22
CA SER A 118 5.74 15.59 6.33
C SER A 118 6.14 16.70 7.31
N GLU A 119 6.22 17.93 6.83
CA GLU A 119 6.60 19.12 7.62
C GLU A 119 5.37 19.86 8.17
N HIS A 120 4.16 19.52 7.75
CA HIS A 120 2.97 20.28 8.08
C HIS A 120 2.53 20.08 9.55
N PRO A 121 2.49 21.14 10.39
CA PRO A 121 2.42 21.00 11.84
C PRO A 121 1.07 20.50 12.39
N THR A 122 0.00 20.59 11.59
CA THR A 122 -1.37 20.22 11.99
C THR A 122 -1.95 19.04 11.19
N VAL A 123 -1.12 18.35 10.41
CA VAL A 123 -1.54 17.24 9.56
C VAL A 123 -0.84 15.95 10.00
N ILE A 124 -1.57 14.86 9.97
CA ILE A 124 -0.99 13.52 9.92
C ILE A 124 -1.25 12.96 8.53
N THR A 125 -0.23 12.34 7.93
CA THR A 125 -0.32 11.65 6.65
C THR A 125 -0.15 10.15 6.89
N VAL A 126 -1.00 9.35 6.27
CA VAL A 126 -0.94 7.90 6.34
C VAL A 126 -0.97 7.32 4.93
N VAL A 127 0.05 6.54 4.59
CA VAL A 127 -0.03 5.60 3.46
C VAL A 127 -0.80 4.40 3.94
N ALA A 128 -2.05 4.25 3.50
CA ALA A 128 -2.92 3.14 3.90
C ALA A 128 -3.08 2.18 2.72
N THR A 129 -2.60 0.95 2.85
CA THR A 129 -2.56 -0.01 1.74
C THR A 129 -2.96 -1.42 2.16
N ASP A 130 -3.66 -2.11 1.26
CA ASP A 130 -3.84 -3.55 1.35
C ASP A 130 -2.74 -4.21 0.53
N HIS A 131 -1.69 -4.72 1.19
CA HIS A 131 -0.54 -5.26 0.49
C HIS A 131 0.15 -6.36 1.30
N TYR A 132 1.04 -7.11 0.64
CA TYR A 132 1.96 -8.05 1.26
C TYR A 132 2.95 -7.37 2.23
N ALA A 133 3.48 -8.14 3.18
CA ALA A 133 4.37 -7.63 4.26
C ALA A 133 5.61 -6.88 3.75
N GLU A 134 6.17 -7.29 2.61
CA GLU A 134 7.37 -6.69 2.03
C GLU A 134 7.17 -5.23 1.59
N ALA A 135 5.93 -4.80 1.35
CA ALA A 135 5.62 -3.45 0.89
C ALA A 135 6.02 -2.38 1.91
N THR A 136 5.84 -2.66 3.20
CA THR A 136 6.05 -1.65 4.24
C THR A 136 7.49 -1.15 4.22
N GLY A 137 8.45 -2.06 4.17
CA GLY A 137 9.87 -1.71 4.09
C GLY A 137 10.24 -0.95 2.81
N LYS A 138 9.57 -1.26 1.69
CA LYS A 138 9.77 -0.57 0.41
C LYS A 138 9.23 0.86 0.46
N ILE A 139 8.00 1.05 0.91
CA ILE A 139 7.38 2.36 1.07
C ILE A 139 8.23 3.25 1.99
N THR A 140 8.62 2.74 3.17
CA THR A 140 9.45 3.51 4.10
C THR A 140 10.83 3.82 3.51
N GLY A 141 11.45 2.88 2.79
CA GLY A 141 12.74 3.09 2.15
C GLY A 141 12.72 4.14 1.04
N TYR A 142 11.65 4.19 0.23
CA TYR A 142 11.49 5.25 -0.78
C TYR A 142 11.32 6.63 -0.13
N LEU A 143 10.48 6.75 0.88
CA LEU A 143 10.27 8.01 1.60
C LEU A 143 11.55 8.48 2.31
N ASP A 144 12.28 7.57 2.95
CA ASP A 144 13.57 7.87 3.60
C ASP A 144 14.62 8.36 2.59
N SER A 145 14.64 7.81 1.38
CA SER A 145 15.53 8.28 0.31
C SER A 145 15.26 9.73 -0.14
N TRP A 146 14.09 10.27 0.16
CA TRP A 146 13.71 11.67 -0.03
C TRP A 146 13.87 12.52 1.24
N GLY A 147 14.40 11.95 2.31
CA GLY A 147 14.50 12.62 3.61
C GLY A 147 13.16 12.78 4.32
N ILE A 148 12.15 11.96 3.98
CA ILE A 148 10.82 11.95 4.60
C ILE A 148 10.77 10.77 5.58
N PRO A 149 10.95 10.99 6.90
CA PRO A 149 10.88 9.91 7.86
C PRO A 149 9.44 9.38 7.93
N ALA A 150 9.28 8.07 7.78
CA ALA A 150 7.99 7.40 7.83
C ALA A 150 7.98 6.24 8.81
N TRP A 151 6.87 6.06 9.54
CA TRP A 151 6.77 5.05 10.59
C TRP A 151 5.68 4.02 10.31
N LYS A 152 6.02 2.75 10.45
CA LYS A 152 5.07 1.63 10.36
C LYS A 152 4.10 1.63 11.55
N ILE A 153 2.81 1.39 11.26
CA ILE A 153 1.79 1.04 12.25
C ILE A 153 1.75 -0.48 12.40
N TRP A 154 1.66 -0.98 13.63
CA TRP A 154 1.72 -2.42 13.90
C TRP A 154 0.71 -2.85 14.97
N ARG A 155 0.08 -4.01 14.80
CA ARG A 155 -0.81 -4.58 15.83
C ARG A 155 -0.02 -5.34 16.91
N GLY A 156 0.19 -4.71 18.07
CA GLY A 156 1.05 -5.19 19.15
C GLY A 156 0.58 -6.39 20.01
N GLU A 157 -0.19 -7.36 19.49
CA GLU A 157 -0.80 -8.39 20.35
C GLU A 157 -0.24 -9.82 20.26
N GLU A 158 0.65 -10.16 19.32
CA GLU A 158 1.24 -11.50 19.31
C GLU A 158 2.72 -11.47 18.95
N SER A 159 3.54 -11.36 19.99
CA SER A 159 4.83 -12.02 20.00
C SER A 159 5.07 -12.54 21.41
N SER A 160 4.97 -13.86 21.59
CA SER A 160 5.45 -14.59 22.78
C SER A 160 6.98 -14.56 22.90
N SER A 161 7.65 -13.70 22.13
CA SER A 161 8.99 -13.20 22.34
C SER A 161 9.04 -11.82 21.67
N PRO A 162 9.37 -10.72 22.35
CA PRO A 162 9.47 -9.43 21.68
C PRO A 162 10.40 -9.58 20.46
N PRO A 163 10.10 -8.97 19.29
CA PRO A 163 11.23 -8.58 18.44
C PRO A 163 12.19 -7.80 19.35
N GLU A 164 13.50 -7.81 19.11
CA GLU A 164 14.47 -7.01 19.89
C GLU A 164 14.13 -5.49 19.92
N SER A 165 13.04 -5.07 19.28
CA SER A 165 12.41 -3.75 19.38
C SER A 165 10.87 -3.82 19.57
N GLY A 166 10.38 -4.53 20.58
CA GLY A 166 8.98 -4.48 21.05
C GLY A 166 8.61 -3.14 21.72
N GLU A 167 8.78 -2.03 21.02
CA GLU A 167 8.54 -0.67 21.53
C GLU A 167 7.12 -0.18 21.22
N THR A 168 6.43 0.35 22.24
CA THR A 168 5.18 1.11 22.14
C THR A 168 5.40 2.45 21.42
N PHE A 169 4.34 3.10 20.93
CA PHE A 169 4.42 4.45 20.32
C PHE A 169 5.11 5.48 21.24
N ALA A 170 4.88 5.38 22.55
CA ALA A 170 5.54 6.21 23.56
C ALA A 170 7.05 5.91 23.74
N GLN A 171 7.50 4.70 23.38
CA GLN A 171 8.91 4.30 23.38
C GLN A 171 9.60 4.70 22.07
N LEU A 172 8.92 4.55 20.92
CA LEU A 172 9.40 5.06 19.63
C LEU A 172 9.62 6.58 19.67
N GLN A 173 8.72 7.34 20.31
CA GLN A 173 8.88 8.79 20.52
C GLN A 173 10.15 9.19 21.28
N LYS A 174 10.71 8.32 22.13
CA LYS A 174 11.91 8.62 22.94
C LYS A 174 13.23 8.46 22.18
N ARG A 175 13.23 7.74 21.06
CA ARG A 175 14.43 7.55 20.21
C ARG A 175 14.54 8.60 19.11
N ILE A 176 13.49 9.36 18.91
CA ILE A 176 13.44 10.45 17.95
C ILE A 176 14.19 11.66 18.55
N PRO A 177 15.22 12.20 17.87
CA PRO A 177 15.89 13.43 18.29
C PRO A 177 14.87 14.52 18.59
N ASP A 178 15.11 15.39 19.56
CA ASP A 178 14.16 16.44 19.98
C ASP A 178 13.62 17.28 18.81
N SER A 179 14.40 17.40 17.74
CA SER A 179 14.06 18.06 16.47
C SER A 179 13.03 17.33 15.58
N GLN A 180 12.69 16.07 15.85
CA GLN A 180 11.79 15.23 15.04
C GLN A 180 10.57 14.70 15.83
N ARG A 181 10.41 15.09 17.10
CA ARG A 181 9.54 14.47 18.14
C ARG A 181 8.02 14.36 17.89
N SER A 182 7.53 14.64 16.69
CA SER A 182 6.13 14.37 16.34
C SER A 182 6.08 13.77 14.94
N PRO A 183 6.28 12.44 14.82
CA PRO A 183 6.15 11.77 13.55
C PRO A 183 4.82 12.14 12.88
N ARG A 184 4.88 12.59 11.61
CA ARG A 184 3.70 13.05 10.85
C ARG A 184 3.35 12.16 9.67
N PHE A 185 4.19 11.18 9.34
CA PHE A 185 4.04 10.37 8.14
C PHE A 185 4.08 8.88 8.48
N PHE A 186 2.98 8.15 8.28
CA PHE A 186 2.87 6.77 8.73
C PHE A 186 2.54 5.82 7.58
N VAL A 187 2.88 4.55 7.75
CA VAL A 187 2.52 3.47 6.82
C VAL A 187 1.66 2.46 7.57
N ALA A 188 0.41 2.32 7.13
CA ALA A 188 -0.55 1.35 7.61
C ALA A 188 -0.78 0.30 6.51
N ASN A 189 -0.13 -0.85 6.64
CA ASN A 189 -0.25 -1.95 5.69
C ASN A 189 -1.12 -3.06 6.29
N SER A 190 -2.05 -3.62 5.52
CA SER A 190 -2.92 -4.71 5.97
C SER A 190 -2.17 -5.94 6.49
N ALA A 191 -0.99 -6.26 5.94
CA ALA A 191 -0.17 -7.38 6.42
C ALA A 191 0.35 -7.15 7.85
N ASP A 192 0.60 -5.87 8.20
CA ASP A 192 1.08 -5.46 9.51
C ASP A 192 -0.05 -5.33 10.53
N LEU A 193 -1.24 -4.94 10.07
CA LEU A 193 -2.43 -4.79 10.91
C LEU A 193 -3.26 -6.08 11.02
N ARG A 194 -2.99 -7.04 10.13
CA ARG A 194 -3.70 -8.31 9.94
C ARG A 194 -5.17 -8.15 9.58
N VAL A 195 -5.50 -7.06 8.89
CA VAL A 195 -6.87 -6.70 8.51
C VAL A 195 -6.81 -5.75 7.31
N TRP A 196 -7.77 -5.84 6.40
CA TRP A 196 -7.85 -4.97 5.22
C TRP A 196 -8.54 -3.64 5.49
N LYS A 197 -8.26 -2.63 4.65
CA LYS A 197 -8.88 -1.29 4.66
C LYS A 197 -10.41 -1.32 4.65
N GLU A 198 -10.99 -2.32 3.98
CA GLU A 198 -12.45 -2.44 3.93
C GLU A 198 -13.09 -2.81 5.28
N ASN A 199 -12.30 -3.29 6.25
CA ASN A 199 -12.79 -3.65 7.56
C ASN A 199 -12.55 -2.49 8.54
N ARG A 200 -13.61 -2.10 9.25
CA ARG A 200 -13.60 -1.03 10.26
C ARG A 200 -12.44 -1.13 11.26
N ARG A 201 -12.04 -2.36 11.64
CA ARG A 201 -10.97 -2.60 12.59
C ARG A 201 -9.62 -2.03 12.13
N PHE A 202 -9.36 -1.97 10.82
CA PHE A 202 -8.16 -1.32 10.27
C PHE A 202 -8.07 0.12 10.81
N TRP A 203 -9.13 0.90 10.60
CA TRP A 203 -9.20 2.31 10.99
C TRP A 203 -9.20 2.53 12.50
N GLU A 204 -9.82 1.62 13.26
CA GLU A 204 -9.78 1.66 14.73
C GLU A 204 -8.36 1.48 15.27
N ILE A 205 -7.55 0.61 14.65
CA ILE A 205 -6.14 0.44 15.00
C ILE A 205 -5.39 1.76 14.76
N LEU A 206 -5.57 2.39 13.59
CA LEU A 206 -4.95 3.70 13.29
C LEU A 206 -5.35 4.74 14.35
N LYS A 207 -6.65 4.88 14.64
CA LYS A 207 -7.17 5.83 15.63
C LYS A 207 -6.60 5.60 17.03
N SER A 208 -6.33 4.35 17.40
CA SER A 208 -5.78 4.02 18.72
C SER A 208 -4.27 4.25 18.85
N GLN A 209 -3.53 4.28 17.74
CA GLN A 209 -2.07 4.37 17.75
C GLN A 209 -1.54 5.77 17.40
N LEU A 210 -2.38 6.60 16.80
CA LEU A 210 -2.01 7.93 16.33
C LEU A 210 -2.78 9.00 17.11
N PRO A 211 -2.20 10.19 17.33
CA PRO A 211 -2.86 11.27 18.08
C PRO A 211 -3.93 11.96 17.23
N LEU A 212 -5.03 11.24 16.91
CA LEU A 212 -6.07 11.64 15.96
C LEU A 212 -7.34 12.17 16.64
N GLU A 213 -7.32 12.43 17.96
CA GLU A 213 -8.50 12.86 18.73
C GLU A 213 -9.03 14.23 18.29
N SER A 214 -8.13 15.08 17.81
CA SER A 214 -8.44 16.44 17.32
C SER A 214 -8.74 16.48 15.82
N VAL A 215 -8.62 15.37 15.10
CA VAL A 215 -8.93 15.33 13.67
C VAL A 215 -10.42 15.57 13.44
N ARG A 216 -10.72 16.51 12.54
CA ARG A 216 -12.09 16.84 12.14
C ARG A 216 -12.31 16.66 10.64
N ARG A 217 -11.23 16.62 9.86
CA ARG A 217 -11.28 16.52 8.40
C ARG A 217 -10.29 15.48 7.90
N ILE A 218 -10.74 14.66 6.97
CA ILE A 218 -9.97 13.60 6.33
C ILE A 218 -10.02 13.83 4.82
N PHE A 219 -8.87 13.77 4.18
CA PHE A 219 -8.74 13.73 2.73
C PHE A 219 -8.22 12.35 2.33
N LEU A 220 -9.05 11.57 1.64
CA LEU A 220 -8.72 10.22 1.18
C LEU A 220 -8.41 10.22 -0.32
N ILE A 221 -7.24 9.73 -0.68
CA ILE A 221 -6.78 9.55 -2.05
C ILE A 221 -6.54 8.07 -2.25
N ASP A 222 -7.33 7.45 -3.11
CA ASP A 222 -7.30 6.01 -3.31
C ASP A 222 -7.83 5.75 -4.74
N ASP A 223 -7.18 4.86 -5.47
CA ASP A 223 -7.67 4.47 -6.79
C ASP A 223 -8.81 3.46 -6.66
N PHE A 224 -8.99 2.86 -5.49
CA PHE A 224 -9.96 1.82 -5.15
C PHE A 224 -9.89 0.59 -6.07
N GLY A 225 -8.83 0.43 -6.87
CA GLY A 225 -8.71 -0.55 -7.95
C GLY A 225 -9.14 -0.05 -9.33
N PHE A 226 -9.40 1.25 -9.53
CA PHE A 226 -9.71 1.80 -10.84
C PHE A 226 -8.55 1.64 -11.83
N ASN A 227 -7.29 1.63 -11.35
CA ASN A 227 -6.13 1.61 -12.23
C ASN A 227 -5.67 0.20 -12.60
N GLU A 228 -6.32 -0.83 -12.06
CA GLU A 228 -6.02 -2.23 -12.38
C GLU A 228 -6.32 -2.60 -13.84
N ALA A 229 -5.63 -3.65 -14.29
CA ALA A 229 -5.74 -4.16 -15.65
C ALA A 229 -7.10 -4.87 -15.88
N PRO A 230 -7.65 -4.83 -17.12
CA PRO A 230 -8.82 -5.63 -17.46
C PRO A 230 -8.57 -7.13 -17.19
N GLY A 231 -9.49 -7.76 -16.47
CA GLY A 231 -9.38 -9.18 -16.07
C GLY A 231 -8.88 -9.40 -14.64
N ASP A 232 -8.40 -8.35 -13.97
CA ASP A 232 -8.20 -8.38 -12.53
C ASP A 232 -9.55 -8.27 -11.80
N SER A 233 -9.86 -9.27 -10.97
CA SER A 233 -11.10 -9.30 -10.19
C SER A 233 -11.16 -8.17 -9.15
N TYR A 234 -10.01 -7.59 -8.78
CA TYR A 234 -9.89 -6.46 -7.88
C TYR A 234 -10.40 -5.14 -8.50
N GLY A 235 -10.30 -4.99 -9.82
CA GLY A 235 -10.68 -3.81 -10.58
C GLY A 235 -12.12 -3.80 -11.13
N GLU A 236 -12.95 -4.80 -10.77
CA GLU A 236 -14.35 -4.84 -11.23
C GLU A 236 -15.14 -3.62 -10.75
N ARG A 237 -15.67 -2.82 -11.69
CA ARG A 237 -16.28 -1.49 -11.41
C ARG A 237 -17.29 -1.47 -10.26
N ALA A 238 -18.17 -2.48 -10.20
CA ALA A 238 -19.16 -2.58 -9.12
C ALA A 238 -18.51 -2.82 -7.75
N LYS A 239 -17.48 -3.67 -7.69
CA LYS A 239 -16.68 -3.90 -6.47
C LYS A 239 -15.90 -2.65 -6.08
N VAL A 240 -15.33 -1.93 -7.04
CA VAL A 240 -14.60 -0.68 -6.79
C VAL A 240 -15.50 0.38 -6.15
N LEU A 241 -16.69 0.62 -6.69
CA LEU A 241 -17.64 1.58 -6.12
C LEU A 241 -18.14 1.16 -4.73
N ALA A 242 -18.39 -0.14 -4.53
CA ALA A 242 -18.76 -0.68 -3.22
C ALA A 242 -17.63 -0.51 -2.19
N ARG A 243 -16.37 -0.76 -2.59
CA ARG A 243 -15.17 -0.56 -1.78
C ARG A 243 -15.01 0.90 -1.37
N GLN A 244 -15.14 1.82 -2.32
CA GLN A 244 -15.12 3.26 -2.04
C GLN A 244 -16.18 3.65 -1.00
N ALA A 245 -17.45 3.28 -1.23
CA ALA A 245 -18.53 3.64 -0.31
C ALA A 245 -18.30 3.08 1.11
N LYS A 246 -17.86 1.81 1.21
CA LYS A 246 -17.59 1.14 2.49
C LYS A 246 -16.41 1.77 3.22
N THR A 247 -15.31 2.07 2.54
CA THR A 247 -14.15 2.75 3.14
C THR A 247 -14.53 4.13 3.70
N VAL A 248 -15.29 4.91 2.94
CA VAL A 248 -15.75 6.24 3.37
C VAL A 248 -16.67 6.15 4.59
N ALA A 249 -17.61 5.19 4.61
CA ALA A 249 -18.47 4.95 5.75
C ALA A 249 -17.67 4.59 7.01
N ASN A 250 -16.73 3.64 6.89
CA ASN A 250 -15.87 3.23 7.99
C ASN A 250 -15.04 4.40 8.56
N LEU A 251 -14.50 5.27 7.69
CA LEU A 251 -13.74 6.45 8.10
C LEU A 251 -14.63 7.44 8.87
N ARG A 252 -15.80 7.77 8.33
CA ARG A 252 -16.75 8.69 8.99
C ARG A 252 -17.18 8.17 10.36
N GLU A 253 -17.52 6.89 10.45
CA GLU A 253 -17.96 6.28 11.70
C GLU A 253 -16.84 6.20 12.75
N THR A 254 -15.64 5.79 12.31
CA THR A 254 -14.48 5.60 13.21
C THR A 254 -13.96 6.94 13.72
N PHE A 255 -13.78 7.91 12.83
CA PHE A 255 -13.14 9.19 13.18
C PHE A 255 -14.13 10.28 13.59
N GLN A 256 -15.43 10.13 13.30
CA GLN A 256 -16.44 11.17 13.54
C GLN A 256 -16.03 12.49 12.87
N ALA A 257 -15.51 12.39 11.64
CA ALA A 257 -14.89 13.48 10.89
C ALA A 257 -15.51 13.63 9.50
N GLU A 258 -15.41 14.82 8.92
CA GLU A 258 -15.71 15.05 7.51
C GLU A 258 -14.70 14.28 6.65
N VAL A 259 -15.18 13.57 5.63
CA VAL A 259 -14.33 12.81 4.69
C VAL A 259 -14.58 13.34 3.29
N GLU A 260 -13.56 13.98 2.72
CA GLU A 260 -13.43 14.33 1.31
C GLU A 260 -12.62 13.23 0.62
N VAL A 261 -13.02 12.86 -0.58
CA VAL A 261 -12.47 11.72 -1.31
C VAL A 261 -12.05 12.19 -2.68
N ASP A 262 -10.83 11.83 -3.07
CA ASP A 262 -10.30 12.01 -4.40
C ASP A 262 -10.04 10.64 -5.04
N PRO A 263 -10.97 10.12 -5.87
CA PRO A 263 -10.76 8.85 -6.55
C PRO A 263 -9.64 9.02 -7.60
N PHE A 264 -8.49 8.42 -7.33
CA PHE A 264 -7.31 8.57 -8.17
C PHE A 264 -7.39 7.63 -9.38
N ALA A 265 -8.14 8.03 -10.42
CA ALA A 265 -8.41 7.19 -11.58
C ALA A 265 -7.78 7.77 -12.84
N LEU A 266 -6.90 7.00 -13.49
CA LEU A 266 -6.34 7.38 -14.79
C LEU A 266 -7.43 7.34 -15.87
N PRO A 267 -7.52 8.39 -16.72
CA PRO A 267 -8.43 8.40 -17.85
C PRO A 267 -8.13 7.24 -18.80
N GLY A 268 -9.20 6.62 -19.33
CA GLY A 268 -9.12 5.33 -20.03
C GLY A 268 -8.25 5.36 -21.29
N GLU A 269 -8.18 6.49 -22.00
CA GLU A 269 -7.43 6.65 -23.25
C GLU A 269 -5.93 6.93 -23.01
N ASP A 270 -5.54 7.41 -21.82
CA ASP A 270 -4.17 7.86 -21.53
C ASP A 270 -3.39 6.92 -20.58
N ARG A 271 -3.90 5.71 -20.32
CA ARG A 271 -3.30 4.76 -19.36
C ARG A 271 -1.91 4.28 -19.79
N GLY A 272 -0.87 4.90 -19.27
CA GLY A 272 0.53 4.60 -19.63
C GLY A 272 1.27 5.75 -20.28
N CYS A 273 0.64 6.92 -20.41
CA CYS A 273 1.28 8.15 -20.83
C CYS A 273 1.87 8.87 -19.61
N GLU A 274 3.19 9.08 -19.59
CA GLU A 274 3.89 9.77 -18.49
C GLU A 274 3.35 11.19 -18.25
N GLU A 275 2.93 11.90 -19.32
CA GLU A 275 2.36 13.24 -19.21
C GLU A 275 0.99 13.23 -18.54
N ALA A 276 0.15 12.23 -18.82
CA ALA A 276 -1.15 12.08 -18.19
C ALA A 276 -1.02 11.67 -16.72
N ASP A 277 -0.05 10.81 -16.41
CA ASP A 277 0.28 10.42 -15.03
C ASP A 277 0.69 11.66 -14.21
N ALA A 278 1.66 12.42 -14.72
CA ALA A 278 2.14 13.63 -14.08
C ALA A 278 1.02 14.67 -13.94
N GLY A 279 0.15 14.79 -14.95
CA GLY A 279 -1.03 15.65 -14.93
C GLY A 279 -2.01 15.28 -13.81
N LEU A 280 -2.34 14.00 -13.66
CA LEU A 280 -3.25 13.53 -12.59
C LEU A 280 -2.63 13.71 -11.20
N ILE A 281 -1.33 13.47 -11.05
CA ILE A 281 -0.60 13.72 -9.80
C ILE A 281 -0.60 15.22 -9.47
N ALA A 282 -0.39 16.09 -10.46
CA ALA A 282 -0.42 17.54 -10.28
C ALA A 282 -1.82 18.04 -9.89
N GLU A 283 -2.87 17.53 -10.52
CA GLU A 283 -4.26 17.85 -10.18
C GLU A 283 -4.60 17.43 -8.75
N THR A 284 -4.24 16.19 -8.39
CA THR A 284 -4.45 15.66 -7.04
C THR A 284 -3.65 16.47 -6.01
N THR A 285 -2.41 16.85 -6.34
CA THR A 285 -1.57 17.71 -5.51
C THR A 285 -2.26 19.05 -5.24
N ALA A 286 -2.82 19.70 -6.25
CA ALA A 286 -3.55 20.95 -6.07
C ALA A 286 -4.78 20.79 -5.14
N ARG A 287 -5.46 19.65 -5.20
CA ARG A 287 -6.58 19.34 -4.29
C ARG A 287 -6.10 19.12 -2.85
N ILE A 288 -4.97 18.44 -2.64
CA ILE A 288 -4.32 18.33 -1.33
C ILE A 288 -4.01 19.74 -0.80
N GLU A 289 -3.38 20.59 -1.60
CA GLU A 289 -3.04 21.95 -1.17
C GLU A 289 -4.27 22.76 -0.77
N ALA A 290 -5.33 22.72 -1.59
CA ALA A 290 -6.60 23.35 -1.25
C ALA A 290 -7.19 22.80 0.07
N PHE A 291 -7.11 21.49 0.29
CA PHE A 291 -7.52 20.87 1.56
C PHE A 291 -6.69 21.37 2.75
N LEU A 292 -5.37 21.54 2.58
CA LEU A 292 -4.47 22.06 3.61
C LEU A 292 -4.76 23.53 3.97
N GLU A 293 -5.18 24.34 3.01
CA GLU A 293 -5.43 25.78 3.20
C GLU A 293 -6.80 26.10 3.80
N ARG A 294 -7.80 25.24 3.61
CA ARG A 294 -9.12 25.43 4.23
C ARG A 294 -9.00 25.44 5.75
N ARG A 295 -9.49 26.50 6.41
CA ARG A 295 -9.53 26.55 7.89
C ARG A 295 -10.46 25.49 8.46
N SER A 296 -10.06 24.94 9.60
CA SER A 296 -10.80 23.96 10.41
C SER A 296 -12.05 24.54 11.04
#